data_AF-I3E730-F1
#
_entry.id   AF-I3E730-F1
#
_cell.length_a   1.000
_cell.length_b   1.000
_cell.length_c   1.000
_cell.angle_alpha   90.00
_cell.angle_beta   90.00
_cell.angle_gamma   90.00
#
_symmetry.space_group_name_H-M   'P 1'
#
loop_
_entity.id
_entity.type
_entity.pdbx_description
1 polymer ?
#
loop_
_entity_poly.entity_id
_entity_poly.type
_entity_poly.pdbx_seq_one_letter_code
_entity_poly.pdbx_strand_id
1 'polypeptide(L)'
;MDEAKPKISRLHKALISIRHIPSLKQRMEFIRITRKIYILTKKEPKRFYKAERFYFSHLDSAVELAEKYVFLSLQPKKDRELENSLFETRRTLEELKTSIENDLYQVLSDDIDQLHFELDVAKHSIRKINESQLHEEGRRLK
;
A
#
# COMPACT_ATOMS: atom_id res chain seq x y z
N MET A 1 -13.74 -3.82 -12.39
CA MET A 1 -12.29 -4.11 -12.20
C MET A 1 -11.47 -3.98 -13.47
N ASP A 2 -12.08 -4.19 -14.65
CA ASP A 2 -11.33 -4.25 -15.92
C ASP A 2 -10.63 -2.94 -16.29
N GLU A 3 -11.15 -1.79 -15.85
CA GLU A 3 -10.53 -0.48 -16.07
C GLU A 3 -9.29 -0.22 -15.19
N ALA A 4 -9.17 -0.90 -14.05
CA ALA A 4 -8.10 -0.60 -13.09
C ALA A 4 -6.73 -1.10 -13.57
N LYS A 5 -6.68 -2.24 -14.28
CA LYS A 5 -5.42 -2.79 -14.79
C LYS A 5 -4.74 -1.85 -15.80
N PRO A 6 -5.45 -1.28 -16.80
CA PRO A 6 -4.91 -0.22 -17.66
C PRO A 6 -4.41 0.99 -16.88
N LYS A 7 -5.19 1.50 -15.91
CA LYS A 7 -4.82 2.64 -15.06
C LYS A 7 -3.53 2.37 -14.27
N ILE A 8 -3.41 1.20 -13.66
CA ILE A 8 -2.20 0.77 -12.94
C ILE A 8 -0.99 0.69 -13.87
N SER A 9 -1.16 0.15 -15.08
CA SER A 9 -0.08 0.08 -16.07
C SER A 9 0.40 1.47 -16.50
N ARG A 10 -0.53 2.39 -16.71
CA ARG A 10 -0.25 3.81 -17.03
C ARG A 10 0.52 4.49 -15.90
N LEU A 11 0.03 4.36 -14.67
CA LEU A 11 0.71 4.88 -13.48
C LEU A 11 2.14 4.35 -13.37
N HIS A 12 2.35 3.04 -13.51
CA HIS A 12 3.71 2.46 -13.40
C HIS A 12 4.64 2.98 -14.49
N LYS A 13 4.15 3.08 -15.73
CA LYS A 13 4.92 3.65 -16.84
C LYS A 13 5.32 5.10 -16.55
N ALA A 14 4.39 5.91 -16.06
CA ALA A 14 4.64 7.30 -15.71
C ALA A 14 5.68 7.40 -14.58
N LEU A 15 5.47 6.69 -13.46
CA LEU A 15 6.38 6.70 -12.30
C LEU A 15 7.81 6.27 -12.63
N ILE A 16 7.99 5.29 -13.51
CA ILE A 16 9.33 4.85 -13.97
C ILE A 16 9.98 5.91 -14.86
N SER A 17 9.18 6.64 -15.65
CA SER A 17 9.67 7.65 -16.60
C SER A 17 10.17 8.94 -15.93
N ILE A 18 9.80 9.17 -14.66
CA ILE A 18 10.24 10.33 -13.88
C ILE A 18 11.75 10.27 -13.61
N ARG A 19 12.50 11.23 -14.17
CA ARG A 19 13.96 11.35 -14.03
C ARG A 19 14.37 12.16 -12.79
N HIS A 20 13.82 11.80 -11.63
CA HIS A 20 14.17 12.40 -10.34
C HIS A 20 14.69 11.32 -9.40
N ILE A 21 16.02 11.21 -9.25
CA ILE A 21 16.67 10.15 -8.47
C ILE A 21 16.30 10.20 -6.98
N PRO A 22 16.23 11.37 -6.30
CA PRO A 22 15.94 11.39 -4.87
C PRO A 22 14.60 10.75 -4.48
N SER A 23 13.58 10.82 -5.36
CA SER A 23 12.28 10.18 -5.09
C SER A 23 12.13 8.77 -5.68
N LEU A 24 13.20 8.17 -6.22
CA LEU A 24 13.10 6.85 -6.87
C LEU A 24 12.60 5.76 -5.92
N LYS A 25 13.10 5.72 -4.69
CA LYS A 25 12.68 4.73 -3.67
C LYS A 25 11.18 4.80 -3.44
N GLN A 26 10.64 6.01 -3.24
CA GLN A 26 9.22 6.23 -2.99
C GLN A 26 8.36 5.84 -4.19
N ARG A 27 8.79 6.15 -5.42
CA ARG A 27 8.08 5.71 -6.63
C ARG A 27 8.04 4.18 -6.77
N MET A 28 9.13 3.49 -6.43
CA MET A 28 9.17 2.02 -6.46
C MET A 28 8.24 1.41 -5.41
N GLU A 29 8.14 2.02 -4.23
CA GLU A 29 7.17 1.65 -3.21
C GLU A 29 5.73 1.88 -3.70
N PHE A 30 5.46 3.03 -4.33
CA PHE A 30 4.17 3.34 -4.93
C PHE A 30 3.73 2.27 -5.96
N ILE A 31 4.65 1.84 -6.82
CA ILE A 31 4.39 0.75 -7.77
C ILE A 31 4.05 -0.56 -7.04
N ARG A 32 4.73 -0.87 -5.94
CA ARG A 32 4.51 -2.11 -5.18
C ARG A 32 3.14 -2.11 -4.48
N ILE A 33 2.77 -1.04 -3.79
CA ILE A 33 1.51 -0.96 -3.05
C ILE A 33 0.30 -1.03 -3.99
N THR A 34 0.34 -0.33 -5.12
CA THR A 34 -0.74 -0.32 -6.12
C THR A 34 -0.95 -1.71 -6.73
N ARG A 35 0.16 -2.42 -7.03
CA ARG A 35 0.09 -3.83 -7.48
C ARG A 35 -0.49 -4.73 -6.40
N LYS A 36 -0.10 -4.51 -5.14
CA LYS A 36 -0.54 -5.37 -4.03
C LYS A 36 -2.05 -5.29 -3.82
N ILE A 37 -2.63 -4.08 -3.79
CA ILE A 37 -4.09 -3.90 -3.68
C ILE A 37 -4.80 -4.62 -4.83
N TYR A 38 -4.31 -4.44 -6.07
CA TYR A 38 -4.91 -5.09 -7.25
C TYR A 38 -4.86 -6.61 -7.17
N ILE A 39 -3.73 -7.21 -6.77
CA ILE A 39 -3.60 -8.67 -6.64
C ILE A 39 -4.52 -9.19 -5.54
N LEU A 40 -4.56 -8.55 -4.37
CA LEU A 40 -5.40 -8.98 -3.24
C LEU A 40 -6.89 -8.96 -3.60
N THR A 41 -7.36 -7.86 -4.17
CA THR A 41 -8.77 -7.69 -4.54
C THR A 41 -9.16 -8.54 -5.76
N LYS A 42 -8.23 -8.86 -6.67
CA LYS A 42 -8.49 -9.83 -7.74
C LYS A 42 -8.55 -11.27 -7.23
N LYS A 43 -7.67 -11.63 -6.29
CA LYS A 43 -7.63 -12.97 -5.68
C LYS A 43 -8.87 -13.20 -4.81
N GLU A 44 -9.29 -12.19 -4.06
CA GLU A 44 -10.43 -12.23 -3.15
C GLU A 44 -11.36 -11.04 -3.45
N PRO A 45 -12.30 -11.19 -4.42
CA PRO A 45 -13.18 -10.10 -4.85
C PRO A 45 -13.99 -9.43 -3.74
N LYS A 46 -14.26 -10.17 -2.65
CA LYS A 46 -14.92 -9.63 -1.46
C LYS A 46 -14.14 -8.45 -0.88
N ARG A 47 -12.81 -8.42 -0.96
CA ARG A 47 -12.01 -7.29 -0.42
C ARG A 47 -12.20 -5.97 -1.18
N PHE A 48 -12.89 -5.98 -2.33
CA PHE A 48 -13.08 -4.80 -3.15
C PHE A 48 -13.77 -3.65 -2.41
N TYR A 49 -14.76 -3.91 -1.54
CA TYR A 49 -15.44 -2.84 -0.78
C TYR A 49 -14.46 -2.06 0.11
N LYS A 50 -13.41 -2.71 0.62
CA LYS A 50 -12.37 -2.08 1.43
C LYS A 50 -11.39 -1.25 0.60
N ALA A 51 -11.32 -1.53 -0.70
CA ALA A 51 -10.47 -0.84 -1.68
C ALA A 51 -11.25 0.20 -2.51
N GLU A 52 -12.48 0.55 -2.14
CA GLU A 52 -13.34 1.41 -2.97
C GLU A 52 -12.67 2.77 -3.25
N ARG A 53 -12.14 3.43 -2.21
CA ARG A 53 -11.43 4.71 -2.35
C ARG A 53 -10.20 4.61 -3.25
N PHE A 54 -9.46 3.51 -3.15
CA PHE A 54 -8.34 3.24 -4.05
C PHE A 54 -8.80 3.24 -5.52
N TYR A 55 -9.84 2.47 -5.84
CA TYR A 55 -10.29 2.25 -7.22
C TYR A 55 -11.01 3.44 -7.85
N PHE A 56 -11.77 4.20 -7.06
CA PHE A 56 -12.64 5.27 -7.58
C PHE A 56 -12.14 6.69 -7.29
N SER A 57 -10.99 6.85 -6.63
CA SER A 57 -10.44 8.17 -6.33
C SER A 57 -8.91 8.21 -6.43
N HIS A 58 -8.21 7.51 -5.54
CA HIS A 58 -6.76 7.71 -5.39
C HIS A 58 -5.97 7.23 -6.61
N LEU A 59 -6.36 6.10 -7.22
CA LEU A 59 -5.70 5.58 -8.42
C LEU A 59 -5.84 6.55 -9.61
N ASP A 60 -7.02 7.14 -9.81
CA ASP A 60 -7.27 8.07 -10.91
C ASP A 60 -6.47 9.36 -10.76
N SER A 61 -6.45 9.90 -9.54
CA SER A 61 -5.65 11.09 -9.21
C SER A 61 -4.16 10.84 -9.43
N ALA A 62 -3.67 9.66 -9.01
CA ALA A 62 -2.27 9.29 -9.17
C ALA A 62 -1.88 9.15 -10.65
N VAL A 63 -2.73 8.54 -11.47
CA VAL A 63 -2.48 8.40 -12.92
C VAL A 63 -2.37 9.78 -13.57
N GLU A 64 -3.35 10.64 -13.34
CA GLU A 64 -3.42 11.96 -13.96
C GLU A 64 -2.19 12.80 -13.59
N LEU A 65 -1.87 12.91 -12.29
CA LEU A 65 -0.72 13.69 -11.83
C LEU A 65 0.61 13.14 -12.33
N ALA A 66 0.80 11.82 -12.32
CA ALA A 66 2.06 11.21 -12.77
C ALA A 66 2.27 11.42 -14.27
N GLU A 67 1.23 11.24 -15.09
CA GLU A 67 1.33 11.46 -16.54
C GLU A 67 1.51 12.94 -16.88
N LYS A 68 0.77 13.84 -16.22
CA LYS A 68 0.91 15.28 -16.42
C LYS A 68 2.29 15.76 -16.02
N TYR A 69 2.82 15.28 -14.90
CA TYR A 69 4.19 15.54 -14.48
C TYR A 69 5.19 15.13 -15.56
N VAL A 70 5.09 13.91 -16.08
CA VAL A 70 6.01 13.42 -17.12
C VAL A 70 5.94 14.32 -18.35
N PHE A 71 4.73 14.61 -18.85
CA PHE A 71 4.54 15.47 -20.01
C PHE A 71 5.16 16.87 -19.83
N LEU A 72 4.90 17.51 -18.69
CA LEU A 72 5.40 18.85 -18.38
C LEU A 72 6.90 18.88 -18.07
N SER A 73 7.44 17.81 -17.48
CA SER A 73 8.87 17.71 -17.17
C SER A 73 9.75 17.60 -18.42
N LEU A 74 9.17 17.23 -19.56
CA LEU A 74 9.86 17.10 -20.85
C LEU A 74 9.90 18.40 -21.66
N GLN A 75 9.24 19.47 -21.21
CA GLN A 75 9.22 20.74 -21.94
C GLN A 75 10.62 21.38 -21.98
N PRO A 76 11.03 21.96 -23.13
CA PRO A 76 12.40 22.46 -23.35
C PRO A 76 12.69 23.76 -22.59
N LYS A 77 11.68 24.60 -22.35
CA LYS A 77 11.75 25.78 -21.49
C LYS A 77 10.80 25.59 -20.33
N LYS A 78 11.32 25.75 -19.12
CA LYS A 78 10.53 25.74 -17.89
C LYS A 78 10.71 27.10 -17.25
N ASP A 79 9.61 27.82 -17.11
CA ASP A 79 9.60 29.00 -16.27
C ASP A 79 9.48 28.59 -14.80
N ARG A 80 9.62 29.56 -13.90
CA ARG A 80 9.56 29.35 -12.46
C ARG A 80 8.22 28.78 -12.01
N GLU A 81 7.13 29.14 -12.69
CA GLU A 81 5.79 28.65 -12.38
C GLU A 81 5.66 27.16 -12.68
N LEU A 82 6.19 26.72 -13.83
CA LEU A 82 6.22 25.32 -14.21
C LEU A 82 7.11 24.50 -13.27
N GLU A 83 8.28 25.02 -12.88
CA GLU A 83 9.16 24.35 -11.91
C GLU A 83 8.48 24.15 -10.55
N ASN A 84 7.79 25.19 -10.05
CA ASN A 84 7.01 25.11 -8.82
C ASN A 84 5.88 24.08 -8.94
N SER A 85 5.15 24.09 -10.06
CA SER A 85 4.08 23.14 -10.31
C SER A 85 4.59 21.69 -10.34
N LEU A 86 5.75 21.46 -10.97
CA LEU A 86 6.42 20.15 -10.97
C LEU A 86 6.89 19.75 -9.57
N PHE A 87 7.35 20.68 -8.75
CA PHE A 87 7.71 20.42 -7.36
C PHE A 87 6.50 20.01 -6.52
N GLU A 88 5.42 20.79 -6.55
CA GLU A 88 4.19 20.49 -5.83
C GLU A 88 3.58 19.17 -6.29
N THR A 89 3.56 18.89 -7.60
CA THR A 89 3.08 17.61 -8.12
C THR A 89 3.85 16.42 -7.54
N ARG A 90 5.17 16.53 -7.34
CA ARG A 90 5.95 15.47 -6.68
C ARG A 90 5.52 15.27 -5.24
N ARG A 91 5.27 16.35 -4.50
CA ARG A 91 4.79 16.28 -3.10
C ARG A 91 3.42 15.62 -3.02
N THR A 92 2.49 16.02 -3.88
CA THR A 92 1.15 15.44 -3.94
C THR A 92 1.18 13.96 -4.33
N LEU A 93 2.09 13.55 -5.22
CA LEU A 93 2.28 12.12 -5.53
C LEU A 93 2.74 11.31 -4.30
N GLU A 94 3.57 11.90 -3.43
CA GLU A 94 3.95 11.25 -2.17
C GLU A 94 2.79 11.17 -1.17
N GLU A 95 1.96 12.21 -1.09
CA GLU A 95 0.75 12.20 -0.26
C GLU A 95 -0.28 11.16 -0.75
N LEU A 96 -0.45 11.04 -2.07
CA LEU A 96 -1.28 10.00 -2.68
C LEU A 96 -0.71 8.60 -2.42
N LYS A 97 0.61 8.44 -2.45
CA LYS A 97 1.25 7.17 -2.08
C LYS A 97 0.85 6.77 -0.66
N THR A 98 0.96 7.69 0.31
CA THR A 98 0.55 7.44 1.70
C THR A 98 -0.95 7.16 1.83
N SER A 99 -1.79 7.83 1.05
CA SER A 99 -3.24 7.55 1.02
C SER A 99 -3.53 6.13 0.51
N ILE A 100 -2.78 5.67 -0.49
CA ILE A 100 -2.90 4.32 -1.06
C ILE A 100 -2.29 3.26 -0.13
N GLU A 101 -1.25 3.60 0.65
CA GLU A 101 -0.77 2.76 1.75
C GLU A 101 -1.89 2.53 2.78
N ASN A 102 -2.63 3.58 3.13
CA ASN A 102 -3.79 3.45 4.02
C ASN A 102 -4.91 2.59 3.42
N ASP A 103 -5.20 2.72 2.13
CA ASP A 103 -6.15 1.82 1.45
C ASP A 103 -5.69 0.35 1.53
N LEU A 104 -4.39 0.09 1.36
CA LEU A 104 -3.84 -1.27 1.50
C LEU A 104 -4.01 -1.79 2.93
N TYR A 105 -3.79 -0.96 3.95
CA TYR A 105 -4.05 -1.35 5.35
C TYR A 105 -5.53 -1.69 5.57
N GLN A 106 -6.46 -0.93 5.00
CA GLN A 106 -7.88 -1.26 5.06
C GLN A 106 -8.18 -2.61 4.39
N VAL A 107 -7.59 -2.88 3.22
CA VAL A 107 -7.76 -4.16 2.50
C VAL A 107 -7.22 -5.37 3.30
N LEU A 108 -6.24 -5.15 4.16
CA LEU A 108 -5.61 -6.19 4.99
C LEU A 108 -6.21 -6.29 6.40
N SER A 109 -7.19 -5.45 6.77
CA SER A 109 -7.64 -5.36 8.16
C SER A 109 -8.19 -6.66 8.72
N ASP A 110 -8.97 -7.43 7.95
CA ASP A 110 -9.49 -8.73 8.45
C ASP A 110 -8.35 -9.74 8.68
N ASP A 111 -7.31 -9.72 7.84
CA ASP A 111 -6.16 -10.62 8.00
C ASP A 111 -5.38 -10.26 9.28
N ILE A 112 -5.27 -8.96 9.57
CA ILE A 112 -4.60 -8.46 10.78
C ILE A 112 -5.42 -8.85 12.02
N ASP A 113 -6.74 -8.69 11.98
CA ASP A 113 -7.63 -9.06 13.10
C ASP A 113 -7.61 -10.57 13.35
N GLN A 114 -7.63 -11.38 12.29
CA GLN A 114 -7.49 -12.83 12.37
C GLN A 114 -6.13 -13.23 12.97
N LEU A 115 -5.05 -12.59 12.53
CA LEU A 115 -3.71 -12.84 13.08
C LEU A 115 -3.64 -12.51 14.57
N HIS A 116 -4.23 -11.41 15.02
CA HIS A 116 -4.28 -11.07 16.45
C HIS A 116 -5.01 -12.13 17.27
N PHE A 117 -6.16 -12.60 16.79
CA PHE A 117 -6.90 -13.66 17.44
C PHE A 117 -6.08 -14.96 17.54
N GLU A 118 -5.45 -15.38 16.44
CA GLU A 118 -4.61 -16.58 16.41
C GLU A 118 -3.41 -16.48 17.36
N LEU A 119 -2.78 -15.30 17.46
CA LEU A 119 -1.69 -15.04 18.39
C LEU A 119 -2.15 -15.17 19.84
N ASP A 120 -3.34 -14.67 20.19
CA ASP A 120 -3.86 -14.74 21.55
C ASP A 120 -4.21 -16.17 21.95
N VAL A 121 -4.81 -16.94 21.04
CA VAL A 121 -5.05 -18.38 21.23
C VAL A 121 -3.72 -19.11 21.46
N ALA A 122 -2.72 -18.89 20.60
CA ALA A 122 -1.42 -19.54 20.73
C ALA A 122 -0.72 -19.22 22.06
N LYS A 123 -0.73 -17.94 22.48
CA LYS A 123 -0.18 -17.52 23.77
C LYS A 123 -0.89 -18.19 24.94
N HIS A 124 -2.23 -18.28 24.89
CA HIS A 124 -3.01 -18.93 25.94
C HIS A 124 -2.69 -20.43 26.04
N SER A 125 -2.61 -21.12 24.89
CA SER A 125 -2.23 -22.54 24.85
C SER A 125 -0.84 -22.78 25.44
N ILE A 126 0.16 -21.96 25.10
CA ILE A 126 1.52 -22.07 25.64
C ILE A 126 1.52 -21.88 27.17
N ARG A 127 0.80 -20.87 27.68
CA ARG A 127 0.70 -20.65 29.14
C ARG A 127 0.09 -21.84 29.85
N LYS A 128 -1.00 -22.40 29.33
CA LYS A 128 -1.67 -23.57 29.91
C LYS A 128 -0.76 -24.80 29.96
N ILE A 129 0.05 -25.02 28.92
CA ILE A 129 1.04 -26.11 28.90
C ILE A 129 2.08 -25.89 30.01
N ASN A 130 2.65 -24.69 30.10
CA ASN A 130 3.66 -24.37 31.12
C ASN A 130 3.11 -24.51 32.55
N GLU A 131 1.88 -24.03 32.80
CA GLU A 131 1.21 -24.18 34.10
C GLU A 131 0.97 -25.65 34.45
N SER A 132 0.56 -26.47 33.48
CA SER A 132 0.36 -27.91 33.70
C SER A 132 1.67 -28.64 34.05
N GLN A 133 2.78 -28.28 33.41
CA GLN A 133 4.11 -28.84 33.70
C GLN A 133 4.59 -28.46 35.11
N LEU A 134 4.42 -27.20 35.52
CA LEU A 134 4.74 -26.74 36.88
C LEU A 134 3.92 -27.47 37.95
N HIS A 135 2.64 -27.72 37.69
CA HIS A 135 1.79 -28.47 38.60
C HIS A 135 2.17 -29.96 38.70
N GLU A 136 2.65 -30.57 37.62
CA GLU A 136 3.14 -31.96 37.64
C GLU A 136 4.46 -32.09 38.40
N GLU A 137 5.39 -31.15 38.23
CA GLU A 137 6.66 -31.12 38.99
C GLU A 137 6.42 -30.95 40.49
N GLY A 138 5.51 -30.05 40.87
CA GLY A 138 5.15 -29.84 42.29
C GLY A 138 4.49 -31.05 42.96
N ARG A 139 3.84 -31.94 42.18
CA ARG A 139 3.30 -33.21 42.70
C ARG A 139 4.36 -34.29 42.87
N ARG A 140 5.42 -34.29 42.04
CA ARG A 140 6.51 -35.29 42.10
C ARG A 140 7.50 -35.03 43.24
N LEU A 141 7.55 -33.80 43.75
CA LEU A 141 8.44 -33.37 44.83
C LEU A 141 7.85 -33.56 46.25
N LYS A 142 6.65 -34.14 46.37
CA LYS A 142 6.02 -34.56 47.64
C LYS A 142 6.02 -36.07 47.76
#